data_AF-A0A7S2IC41-F1
#
_entry.id   AF-A0A7S2IC41-F1
#
_cell.length_a   1.000
_cell.length_b   1.000
_cell.length_c   1.000
_cell.angle_alpha   90.00
_cell.angle_beta   90.00
_cell.angle_gamma   90.00
#
_symmetry.space_group_name_H-M   'P 1'
#
loop_
_entity.id
_entity.type
_entity.pdbx_description
1 polymer ?
#
loop_
_entity_poly.entity_id
_entity_poly.type
_entity_poly.pdbx_seq_one_letter_code
_entity_poly.pdbx_strand_id
1 'polypeptide(L)'
;HFGSSSRSTEAGFAWSVWDMHFPTRGSASAGPWITSRVDLCLVALLVAEFFYVQELRRGPVEVVLQTRTRHPGAIQQPPPPPRERFVMLDQRFERANTNRYCLAYAITFAHLTNRTFVVPSMKGGQLTDPNTSTLDVIDFYGVQAAAPQVRFVRTRDFVASHPLAKHMDMWMARGGTSFTIEQIWVNVTVIRGIPYADPETSLAPKYANTGATLLILREERPRNLCVKFKNGMPEERSAIYAGLSSVSDRVKTYVQGMLR
;
A
#
# COMPACT_ATOMS: atom_id res chain seq x y z
N HIS A 1 59.61 -1.37 37.39
CA HIS A 1 59.92 -1.54 35.96
C HIS A 1 58.64 -1.38 35.16
N PHE A 2 58.60 -0.36 34.31
CA PHE A 2 57.54 -0.10 33.33
C PHE A 2 57.56 -1.15 32.22
N GLY A 3 56.37 -1.49 31.70
CA GLY A 3 56.20 -2.38 30.55
C GLY A 3 54.80 -2.29 29.97
N SER A 4 54.59 -1.26 29.17
CA SER A 4 53.42 -1.03 28.31
C SER A 4 53.33 -2.05 27.17
N SER A 5 52.12 -2.48 26.79
CA SER A 5 51.67 -2.38 25.39
C SER A 5 50.18 -2.70 25.24
N SER A 6 49.45 -1.68 24.79
CA SER A 6 48.13 -1.70 24.17
C SER A 6 48.12 -2.44 22.83
N ARG A 7 47.09 -3.24 22.54
CA ARG A 7 46.59 -3.45 21.16
C ARG A 7 45.07 -3.58 21.16
N SER A 8 44.44 -2.55 20.63
CA SER A 8 43.06 -2.48 20.18
C SER A 8 42.88 -3.33 18.93
N THR A 9 41.92 -4.25 18.95
CA THR A 9 41.44 -4.96 17.76
C THR A 9 40.28 -4.18 17.15
N GLU A 10 40.58 -3.44 16.09
CA GLU A 10 39.57 -2.89 15.18
C GLU A 10 38.95 -4.04 14.37
N ALA A 11 37.64 -4.26 14.54
CA ALA A 11 36.86 -5.14 13.68
C ALA A 11 36.48 -4.36 12.42
N GLY A 12 37.22 -4.59 11.33
CA GLY A 12 36.88 -4.11 10.00
C GLY A 12 35.62 -4.82 9.48
N PHE A 13 34.54 -4.06 9.28
CA PHE A 13 33.36 -4.51 8.53
C PHE A 13 33.64 -4.37 7.03
N ALA A 14 34.02 -5.46 6.38
CA ALA A 14 34.08 -5.56 4.93
C ALA A 14 32.66 -5.77 4.38
N TRP A 15 32.14 -4.79 3.64
CA TRP A 15 30.93 -4.96 2.82
C TRP A 15 31.35 -5.50 1.44
N SER A 16 31.11 -6.79 1.21
CA SER A 16 31.25 -7.44 -0.10
C SER A 16 30.20 -6.90 -1.08
N VAL A 17 30.66 -6.21 -2.12
CA VAL A 17 29.88 -5.82 -3.29
C VAL A 17 29.57 -7.09 -4.10
N TRP A 18 28.29 -7.40 -4.30
CA TRP A 18 27.87 -8.51 -5.15
C TRP A 18 27.68 -8.03 -6.58
N ASP A 19 28.43 -8.66 -7.49
CA ASP A 19 28.38 -8.51 -8.94
C ASP A 19 26.98 -8.79 -9.51
N MET A 20 26.47 -7.87 -10.34
CA MET A 20 25.33 -8.12 -11.23
C MET A 20 25.84 -8.44 -12.63
N HIS A 21 25.76 -9.71 -13.02
CA HIS A 21 25.89 -10.13 -14.42
C HIS A 21 24.57 -9.91 -15.16
N PHE A 22 24.61 -9.15 -16.26
CA PHE A 22 23.54 -9.04 -17.25
C PHE A 22 23.85 -9.96 -18.44
N PRO A 23 22.94 -10.85 -18.87
CA PRO A 23 23.07 -11.49 -20.18
C PRO A 23 22.48 -10.59 -21.28
N THR A 24 23.31 -10.32 -22.29
CA THR A 24 22.96 -9.69 -23.56
C THR A 24 22.29 -10.68 -24.53
N ARG A 25 21.20 -10.20 -25.16
CA ARG A 25 20.61 -10.54 -26.48
C ARG A 25 20.73 -11.97 -27.05
N GLY A 26 19.56 -12.53 -27.40
CA GLY A 26 19.38 -13.57 -28.42
C GLY A 26 18.07 -13.34 -29.20
N SER A 27 18.12 -13.60 -30.50
CA SER A 27 17.24 -13.14 -31.58
C SER A 27 16.10 -14.13 -31.96
N ALA A 28 14.99 -13.56 -32.43
CA ALA A 28 14.01 -14.01 -33.45
C ALA A 28 13.36 -15.42 -33.43
N SER A 29 12.03 -15.43 -33.49
CA SER A 29 11.26 -16.32 -34.38
C SER A 29 9.85 -15.76 -34.62
N ALA A 30 9.33 -15.98 -35.84
CA ALA A 30 8.17 -15.35 -36.44
C ALA A 30 6.84 -16.09 -36.24
N GLY A 31 5.73 -15.33 -36.39
CA GLY A 31 4.42 -15.78 -36.91
C GLY A 31 3.27 -15.95 -35.88
N PRO A 32 1.99 -16.00 -36.30
CA PRO A 32 1.38 -15.55 -37.55
C PRO A 32 0.23 -14.52 -37.35
N TRP A 33 -0.21 -13.94 -38.46
CA TRP A 33 -1.33 -13.01 -38.58
C TRP A 33 -2.66 -13.71 -38.35
N ILE A 34 -3.51 -13.18 -37.47
CA ILE A 34 -4.92 -13.57 -37.37
C ILE A 34 -5.74 -12.60 -38.21
N THR A 35 -6.04 -13.05 -39.42
CA THR A 35 -7.14 -12.55 -40.25
C THR A 35 -8.39 -13.35 -39.90
N SER A 36 -9.46 -12.71 -39.42
CA SER A 36 -10.82 -12.97 -39.93
C SER A 36 -11.85 -12.07 -39.25
N ARG A 37 -12.80 -11.57 -40.05
CA ARG A 37 -13.94 -10.73 -39.66
C ARG A 37 -15.02 -11.47 -38.83
N VAL A 38 -14.71 -12.63 -38.25
CA VAL A 38 -15.70 -13.51 -37.60
C VAL A 38 -15.89 -13.15 -36.12
N ASP A 39 -14.89 -12.55 -35.46
CA ASP A 39 -14.98 -12.25 -34.02
C ASP A 39 -15.82 -11.00 -33.67
N LEU A 40 -16.03 -10.09 -34.63
CA LEU A 40 -16.82 -8.87 -34.39
C LEU A 40 -18.34 -9.14 -34.31
N CYS A 41 -18.86 -10.15 -35.00
CA CYS A 41 -20.27 -10.53 -34.91
C CYS A 41 -20.61 -11.22 -33.58
N LEU A 42 -19.68 -11.99 -33.01
CA LEU A 42 -19.91 -12.70 -31.74
C LEU A 42 -19.93 -11.73 -30.55
N VAL A 43 -19.08 -10.70 -30.57
CA VAL A 43 -19.05 -9.64 -29.54
C VAL A 43 -20.30 -8.76 -29.61
N ALA A 44 -20.80 -8.45 -30.81
CA ALA A 44 -22.03 -7.66 -30.96
C ALA A 44 -23.28 -8.39 -30.44
N LEU A 45 -23.37 -9.70 -30.66
CA LEU A 45 -24.48 -10.53 -30.15
C LEU A 45 -24.47 -10.67 -28.62
N LEU A 46 -23.29 -10.82 -28.01
CA LEU A 46 -23.17 -10.89 -26.54
C LEU A 46 -23.48 -9.56 -25.85
N VAL A 47 -23.19 -8.42 -26.49
CA VAL A 47 -23.56 -7.10 -25.96
C VAL A 47 -25.07 -6.86 -26.07
N ALA A 48 -25.72 -7.29 -27.15
CA ALA A 48 -27.16 -7.13 -27.33
C ALA A 48 -27.99 -7.94 -26.30
N GLU A 49 -27.59 -9.17 -25.99
CA GLU A 49 -28.28 -9.97 -24.95
C GLU A 49 -28.09 -9.37 -23.54
N PHE A 50 -26.93 -8.78 -23.25
CA PHE A 50 -26.68 -8.17 -21.94
C PHE A 50 -27.56 -6.95 -21.67
N PHE A 51 -27.84 -6.13 -22.70
CA PHE A 51 -28.75 -4.99 -22.57
C PHE A 51 -30.22 -5.40 -22.52
N TYR A 52 -30.62 -6.46 -23.24
CA TYR A 52 -32.01 -6.95 -23.22
C TYR A 52 -32.41 -7.51 -21.83
N VAL A 53 -31.47 -8.13 -21.11
CA VAL A 53 -31.71 -8.67 -19.76
C VAL A 53 -31.80 -7.57 -18.68
N GLN A 54 -31.18 -6.41 -18.89
CA GLN A 54 -31.26 -5.26 -17.97
C GLN A 54 -32.60 -4.53 -18.05
N GLU A 55 -33.23 -4.49 -19.23
CA GLU A 55 -34.49 -3.76 -19.43
C GLU A 55 -35.71 -4.51 -18.84
N LEU A 56 -35.66 -5.84 -18.77
CA LEU A 56 -36.75 -6.67 -18.23
C LEU A 56 -36.81 -6.74 -16.68
N ARG A 57 -35.89 -6.09 -15.96
CA ARG A 57 -35.89 -6.02 -14.48
C ARG A 57 -36.42 -4.70 -13.91
N ARG A 58 -36.88 -3.76 -14.75
CA ARG A 58 -37.57 -2.56 -14.29
C ARG A 58 -39.02 -2.91 -13.97
N GLY A 59 -39.23 -3.40 -12.75
CA GLY A 59 -40.57 -3.54 -12.16
C GLY A 59 -41.29 -2.18 -12.04
N PRO A 60 -42.61 -2.19 -11.82
CA PRO A 60 -43.40 -0.98 -11.70
C PRO A 60 -42.88 -0.09 -10.56
N VAL A 61 -42.61 1.17 -10.87
CA VAL A 61 -42.21 2.19 -9.91
C VAL A 61 -43.45 2.56 -9.09
N GLU A 62 -43.55 2.04 -7.86
CA GLU A 62 -44.49 2.56 -6.87
C GLU A 62 -44.08 4.00 -6.50
N VAL A 63 -44.86 4.96 -6.97
CA VAL A 63 -44.75 6.35 -6.55
C VAL A 63 -45.39 6.47 -5.16
N VAL A 64 -44.59 6.25 -4.13
CA VAL A 64 -45.00 6.52 -2.74
C VAL A 64 -45.04 8.03 -2.53
N LEU A 65 -46.24 8.60 -2.57
CA LEU A 65 -46.53 9.98 -2.14
C LEU A 65 -46.33 10.07 -0.61
N GLN A 66 -45.13 10.42 -0.18
CA GLN A 66 -44.86 10.78 1.21
C GLN A 66 -45.39 12.19 1.51
N THR A 67 -46.52 12.26 2.20
CA THR A 67 -47.07 13.49 2.78
C THR A 67 -46.13 14.00 3.87
N ARG A 68 -45.27 14.96 3.54
CA ARG A 68 -44.27 15.55 4.44
C ARG A 68 -44.93 16.50 5.43
N THR A 69 -45.24 16.01 6.62
CA THR A 69 -45.54 16.84 7.79
C THR A 69 -44.30 17.68 8.13
N ARG A 70 -44.35 18.99 7.87
CA ARG A 70 -43.29 19.94 8.25
C ARG A 70 -43.33 20.13 9.77
N HIS A 71 -42.42 19.48 10.49
CA HIS A 71 -42.09 19.92 11.85
C HIS A 71 -41.26 21.20 11.78
N PRO A 72 -41.65 22.27 12.48
CA PRO A 72 -40.85 23.49 12.57
C PRO A 72 -39.60 23.26 13.42
N GLY A 73 -38.43 23.53 12.84
CA GLY A 73 -37.30 24.09 13.58
C GLY A 73 -36.39 23.14 14.36
N ALA A 74 -36.09 21.94 13.86
CA ALA A 74 -34.86 21.28 14.30
C ALA A 74 -33.68 22.04 13.68
N ILE A 75 -32.95 22.81 14.50
CA ILE A 75 -31.66 23.41 14.12
C ILE A 75 -30.78 22.23 13.68
N GLN A 76 -30.58 22.09 12.36
CA GLN A 76 -29.66 21.10 11.81
C GLN A 76 -28.27 21.48 12.30
N GLN A 77 -27.80 20.81 13.36
CA GLN A 77 -26.41 20.88 13.73
C GLN A 77 -25.59 20.45 12.49
N PRO A 78 -24.56 21.23 12.11
CA PRO A 78 -23.69 20.82 11.03
C PRO A 78 -23.15 19.41 11.33
N PRO A 79 -23.04 18.54 10.31
CA PRO A 79 -22.54 17.20 10.53
C PRO A 79 -21.16 17.29 11.21
N PRO A 80 -20.88 16.42 12.20
CA PRO A 80 -19.57 16.43 12.86
C PRO A 80 -18.46 16.26 11.81
N PRO A 81 -17.29 16.89 12.03
CA PRO A 81 -16.19 16.78 11.09
C PRO A 81 -15.84 15.30 10.86
N PRO A 82 -15.50 14.90 9.62
CA PRO A 82 -15.15 13.53 9.33
C PRO A 82 -13.96 13.12 10.19
N ARG A 83 -14.12 12.03 10.95
CA ARG A 83 -13.05 11.49 11.80
C ARG A 83 -11.88 11.08 10.92
N GLU A 84 -10.66 11.42 11.36
CA GLU A 84 -9.44 10.99 10.68
C GLU A 84 -9.36 9.46 10.61
N ARG A 85 -8.83 8.95 9.49
CA ARG A 85 -8.77 7.53 9.18
C ARG A 85 -7.39 7.18 8.65
N PHE A 86 -6.96 5.96 8.95
CA PHE A 86 -5.57 5.55 8.80
C PHE A 86 -5.44 4.30 7.95
N VAL A 87 -4.29 4.19 7.28
CA VAL A 87 -3.80 2.97 6.61
C VAL A 87 -2.41 2.68 7.13
N MET A 88 -2.12 1.43 7.46
CA MET A 88 -0.81 0.97 7.91
C MET A 88 -0.43 -0.31 7.18
N LEU A 89 0.86 -0.48 6.90
CA LEU A 89 1.41 -1.74 6.41
C LEU A 89 1.87 -2.58 7.60
N ASP A 90 1.51 -3.86 7.64
CA ASP A 90 1.99 -4.79 8.67
C ASP A 90 3.46 -5.20 8.46
N GLN A 91 4.03 -5.94 9.41
CA GLN A 91 5.38 -6.51 9.32
C GLN A 91 5.63 -7.24 7.99
N ARG A 92 6.83 -7.01 7.42
CA ARG A 92 7.30 -7.59 6.15
C ARG A 92 8.70 -8.18 6.31
N PHE A 93 8.95 -9.33 5.68
CA PHE A 93 10.25 -10.03 5.76
C PHE A 93 11.22 -9.61 4.64
N GLU A 94 10.71 -8.83 3.71
CA GLU A 94 11.38 -8.28 2.56
C GLU A 94 12.56 -7.38 2.97
N ARG A 95 13.61 -7.40 2.16
CA ARG A 95 14.78 -6.53 2.34
C ARG A 95 14.45 -5.09 1.93
N ALA A 96 15.29 -4.16 2.37
CA ALA A 96 15.10 -2.71 2.21
C ALA A 96 14.66 -2.28 0.80
N ASN A 97 15.39 -2.69 -0.25
CA ASN A 97 15.04 -2.31 -1.62
C ASN A 97 13.69 -2.89 -2.07
N THR A 98 13.36 -4.10 -1.62
CA THR A 98 12.09 -4.75 -1.92
C THR A 98 10.93 -4.07 -1.20
N ASN A 99 11.15 -3.55 0.01
CA ASN A 99 10.13 -2.80 0.76
C ASN A 99 9.64 -1.55 0.02
N ARG A 100 10.43 -0.96 -0.88
CA ARG A 100 9.97 0.18 -1.71
C ARG A 100 8.73 -0.16 -2.53
N TYR A 101 8.63 -1.39 -3.04
CA TYR A 101 7.45 -1.84 -3.77
C TYR A 101 6.21 -1.92 -2.85
N CYS A 102 6.39 -2.42 -1.64
CA CYS A 102 5.33 -2.57 -0.65
C CYS A 102 4.88 -1.21 -0.10
N LEU A 103 5.82 -0.27 0.04
CA LEU A 103 5.53 1.11 0.42
C LEU A 103 4.77 1.85 -0.68
N ALA A 104 5.21 1.76 -1.93
CA ALA A 104 4.49 2.38 -3.04
C ALA A 104 3.04 1.89 -3.10
N TYR A 105 2.82 0.58 -2.99
CA TYR A 105 1.49 -0.02 -2.87
C TYR A 105 0.65 0.60 -1.73
N ALA A 106 1.20 0.63 -0.52
CA ALA A 106 0.44 1.10 0.65
C ALA A 106 0.15 2.61 0.59
N ILE A 107 1.07 3.41 0.04
CA ILE A 107 0.91 4.85 -0.16
C ILE A 107 -0.15 5.13 -1.24
N THR A 108 -0.13 4.40 -2.36
CA THR A 108 -1.20 4.47 -3.37
C THR A 108 -2.56 4.13 -2.75
N PHE A 109 -2.64 3.07 -1.94
CA PHE A 109 -3.87 2.71 -1.25
C PHE A 109 -4.36 3.81 -0.28
N ALA A 110 -3.45 4.44 0.46
CA ALA A 110 -3.77 5.56 1.34
C ALA A 110 -4.27 6.78 0.55
N HIS A 111 -3.66 7.08 -0.60
CA HIS A 111 -4.10 8.15 -1.49
C HIS A 111 -5.53 7.89 -1.99
N LEU A 112 -5.78 6.73 -2.58
CA LEU A 112 -7.08 6.37 -3.17
C LEU A 112 -8.21 6.29 -2.13
N THR A 113 -7.88 6.00 -0.88
CA THR A 113 -8.86 5.97 0.23
C THR A 113 -8.97 7.29 0.99
N ASN A 114 -8.18 8.31 0.63
CA ASN A 114 -8.05 9.59 1.34
C ASN A 114 -7.73 9.44 2.84
N ARG A 115 -6.88 8.47 3.17
CA ARG A 115 -6.48 8.14 4.55
C ARG A 115 -5.06 8.63 4.84
N THR A 116 -4.78 8.90 6.11
CA THR A 116 -3.43 9.20 6.58
C THR A 116 -2.63 7.90 6.61
N PHE A 117 -1.47 7.88 5.96
CA PHE A 117 -0.57 6.74 5.96
C PHE A 117 0.29 6.73 7.24
N VAL A 118 0.13 5.67 8.04
CA VAL A 118 0.96 5.39 9.20
C VAL A 118 2.25 4.75 8.70
N VAL A 119 3.34 5.49 8.76
CA VAL A 119 4.61 5.10 8.18
C VAL A 119 5.24 3.98 9.01
N PRO A 120 5.44 2.77 8.46
CA PRO A 120 5.83 1.60 9.24
C PRO A 120 7.23 1.76 9.85
N SER A 121 7.38 1.14 11.02
CA SER A 121 8.66 0.98 11.69
C SER A 121 9.62 0.06 10.92
N MET A 122 10.91 0.34 11.00
CA MET A 122 11.94 -0.38 10.26
C MET A 122 13.16 -0.70 11.13
N LYS A 123 13.65 -1.95 11.03
CA LYS A 123 14.87 -2.41 11.71
C LYS A 123 15.63 -3.37 10.80
N GLY A 124 16.94 -3.17 10.65
CA GLY A 124 17.80 -4.08 9.88
C GLY A 124 17.39 -4.24 8.41
N GLY A 125 16.77 -3.22 7.81
CA GLY A 125 16.30 -3.30 6.43
C GLY A 125 14.88 -3.86 6.25
N GLN A 126 14.26 -4.36 7.32
CA GLN A 126 12.94 -5.01 7.28
C GLN A 126 11.89 -4.12 7.97
N LEU A 127 10.63 -4.22 7.51
CA LEU A 127 9.51 -3.58 8.20
C LEU A 127 9.13 -4.42 9.40
N THR A 128 9.00 -3.80 10.56
CA THR A 128 8.72 -4.48 11.83
C THR A 128 7.38 -4.09 12.39
N ASP A 129 6.93 -4.83 13.40
CA ASP A 129 5.74 -4.46 14.17
C ASP A 129 5.86 -3.01 14.71
N PRO A 130 4.75 -2.26 14.70
CA PRO A 130 4.69 -0.90 15.22
C PRO A 130 5.22 -0.79 16.63
N ASN A 131 6.16 0.13 16.84
CA ASN A 131 6.67 0.41 18.17
C ASN A 131 7.16 1.86 18.27
N THR A 132 7.42 2.32 19.50
CA THR A 132 7.81 3.70 19.79
C THR A 132 9.32 3.95 19.76
N SER A 133 10.13 2.89 19.59
CA SER A 133 11.58 2.91 19.80
C SER A 133 12.41 2.77 18.52
N THR A 134 11.84 2.22 17.45
CA THR A 134 12.52 2.05 16.17
C THR A 134 12.33 3.27 15.29
N LEU A 135 13.27 3.45 14.37
CA LEU A 135 13.13 4.42 13.28
C LEU A 135 12.01 4.00 12.34
N ASP A 136 11.43 4.99 11.67
CA ASP A 136 10.32 4.77 10.74
C ASP A 136 10.84 4.91 9.30
N VAL A 137 10.12 4.29 8.37
CA VAL A 137 10.44 4.32 6.93
C VAL A 137 10.66 5.73 6.36
N ILE A 138 10.01 6.75 6.93
CA ILE A 138 10.14 8.15 6.51
C ILE A 138 11.59 8.65 6.61
N ASP A 139 12.37 8.10 7.55
CA ASP A 139 13.76 8.50 7.78
C ASP A 139 14.70 7.98 6.68
N PHE A 140 14.29 6.93 5.94
CA PHE A 140 15.13 6.23 4.98
C PHE A 140 14.76 6.49 3.51
N TYR A 141 13.46 6.59 3.19
CA TYR A 141 13.00 6.54 1.78
C TYR A 141 12.47 7.86 1.23
N GLY A 142 12.42 8.94 2.03
CA GLY A 142 11.92 10.23 1.55
C GLY A 142 10.44 10.21 1.14
N VAL A 143 9.60 9.47 1.88
CA VAL A 143 8.19 9.20 1.50
C VAL A 143 7.35 10.45 1.25
N GLN A 144 7.59 11.55 1.97
CA GLN A 144 6.87 12.81 1.78
C GLN A 144 7.15 13.44 0.41
N ALA A 145 8.40 13.36 -0.06
CA ALA A 145 8.76 13.86 -1.38
C ALA A 145 8.22 12.94 -2.49
N ALA A 146 8.16 11.64 -2.23
CA ALA A 146 7.67 10.64 -3.18
C ALA A 146 6.15 10.71 -3.41
N ALA A 147 5.38 11.16 -2.42
CA ALA A 147 3.92 11.25 -2.50
C ALA A 147 3.38 12.46 -1.72
N PRO A 148 3.60 13.69 -2.20
CA PRO A 148 3.22 14.93 -1.49
C PRO A 148 1.71 15.08 -1.28
N GLN A 149 0.89 14.35 -2.03
CA GLN A 149 -0.56 14.33 -1.91
C GLN A 149 -1.09 13.45 -0.76
N VAL A 150 -0.24 12.69 -0.09
CA VAL A 150 -0.62 11.79 1.00
C VAL A 150 -0.25 12.40 2.34
N ARG A 151 -1.15 12.29 3.32
CA ARG A 151 -0.87 12.65 4.72
C ARG A 151 -0.11 11.53 5.39
N PHE A 152 0.93 11.87 6.16
CA PHE A 152 1.78 10.90 6.84
C PHE A 152 1.78 11.13 8.34
N VAL A 153 1.76 10.04 9.11
CA VAL A 153 2.05 10.06 10.54
C VAL A 153 3.11 9.01 10.85
N ARG A 154 4.06 9.37 11.71
CA ARG A 154 5.08 8.42 12.19
C ARG A 154 4.43 7.34 13.05
N THR A 155 4.88 6.10 12.94
CA THR A 155 4.33 5.00 13.74
C THR A 155 4.47 5.27 15.23
N ARG A 156 5.59 5.84 15.69
CA ARG A 156 5.77 6.16 17.12
C ARG A 156 4.69 7.12 17.66
N ASP A 157 4.32 8.13 16.88
CA ASP A 157 3.35 9.17 17.26
C ASP A 157 1.93 8.59 17.18
N PHE A 158 1.69 7.74 16.18
CA PHE A 158 0.45 7.01 16.02
C PHE A 158 0.19 6.05 17.18
N VAL A 159 1.15 5.21 17.57
CA VAL A 159 0.99 4.23 18.66
C VAL A 159 0.86 4.91 20.02
N ALA A 160 1.47 6.08 20.22
CA ALA A 160 1.29 6.87 21.44
C ALA A 160 -0.16 7.38 21.62
N SER A 161 -0.83 7.76 20.52
CA SER A 161 -2.21 8.25 20.52
C SER A 161 -3.26 7.16 20.34
N HIS A 162 -2.92 6.07 19.64
CA HIS A 162 -3.77 4.93 19.33
C HIS A 162 -3.07 3.63 19.72
N PRO A 163 -3.04 3.27 21.01
CA PRO A 163 -2.28 2.11 21.45
C PRO A 163 -2.81 0.82 20.82
N LEU A 164 -1.91 0.10 20.15
CA LEU A 164 -2.18 -1.17 19.49
C LEU A 164 -1.68 -2.34 20.35
N ALA A 165 -2.39 -3.46 20.27
CA ALA A 165 -1.93 -4.74 20.81
C ALA A 165 -2.05 -5.83 19.74
N LYS A 166 -1.14 -6.80 19.77
CA LYS A 166 -1.20 -7.97 18.89
C LYS A 166 -1.62 -9.17 19.74
N HIS A 167 -2.74 -9.78 19.39
CA HIS A 167 -3.20 -11.03 19.99
C HIS A 167 -3.13 -12.13 18.95
N MET A 168 -2.28 -13.13 19.18
CA MET A 168 -1.86 -14.08 18.16
C MET A 168 -1.33 -13.33 16.93
N ASP A 169 -1.95 -13.50 15.77
CA ASP A 169 -1.60 -12.78 14.54
C ASP A 169 -2.64 -11.69 14.19
N MET A 170 -3.41 -11.19 15.16
CA MET A 170 -4.42 -10.18 14.94
C MET A 170 -4.12 -8.89 15.71
N TRP A 171 -4.20 -7.77 15.02
CA TRP A 171 -4.11 -6.45 15.62
C TRP A 171 -5.43 -6.02 16.26
N MET A 172 -5.34 -5.49 17.48
CA MET A 172 -6.46 -5.04 18.28
C MET A 172 -6.19 -3.64 18.86
N ALA A 173 -7.26 -2.87 18.98
CA ALA A 173 -7.25 -1.61 19.70
C ALA A 173 -7.12 -1.90 21.20
N ARG A 174 -6.18 -1.25 21.89
CA ARG A 174 -6.07 -1.38 23.35
C ARG A 174 -7.05 -0.40 24.01
N GLY A 175 -8.02 -0.91 24.76
CA GLY A 175 -8.81 -0.09 25.71
C GLY A 175 -10.20 0.41 25.26
N GLY A 176 -10.94 -0.31 24.43
CA GLY A 176 -12.41 -0.10 24.28
C GLY A 176 -12.86 1.22 23.64
N THR A 177 -11.93 2.06 23.17
CA THR A 177 -12.22 3.31 22.46
C THR A 177 -12.97 3.03 21.15
N SER A 178 -13.69 4.03 20.62
CA SER A 178 -14.37 3.99 19.29
C SER A 178 -13.42 3.87 18.08
N PHE A 179 -12.22 3.34 18.29
CA PHE A 179 -11.18 3.09 17.31
C PHE A 179 -11.32 1.64 16.84
N THR A 180 -11.74 1.48 15.59
CA THR A 180 -11.92 0.16 14.98
C THR A 180 -10.71 -0.17 14.10
N ILE A 181 -10.33 -1.45 14.08
CA ILE A 181 -9.27 -1.97 13.23
C ILE A 181 -9.88 -3.00 12.29
N GLU A 182 -9.54 -2.90 11.02
CA GLU A 182 -9.85 -3.91 10.01
C GLU A 182 -8.56 -4.33 9.32
N GLN A 183 -8.36 -5.64 9.20
CA GLN A 183 -7.16 -6.22 8.62
C GLN A 183 -7.49 -6.78 7.23
N ILE A 184 -6.85 -6.23 6.22
CA ILE A 184 -7.10 -6.57 4.82
C ILE A 184 -6.02 -7.53 4.36
N TRP A 185 -6.41 -8.78 4.11
CA TRP A 185 -5.60 -9.75 3.41
C TRP A 185 -5.80 -9.55 1.92
N VAL A 186 -4.88 -8.81 1.31
CA VAL A 186 -4.89 -8.64 -0.13
C VAL A 186 -4.62 -10.01 -0.74
N ASN A 187 -5.45 -10.43 -1.70
CA ASN A 187 -5.22 -11.65 -2.46
C ASN A 187 -5.12 -11.26 -3.93
N VAL A 188 -4.03 -11.65 -4.58
CA VAL A 188 -3.89 -11.49 -6.03
C VAL A 188 -4.41 -12.74 -6.69
N THR A 189 -5.56 -12.62 -7.33
CA THR A 189 -6.10 -13.69 -8.16
C THR A 189 -5.30 -13.72 -9.46
N VAL A 190 -4.51 -14.77 -9.66
CA VAL A 190 -3.85 -15.02 -10.95
C VAL A 190 -4.87 -15.68 -11.86
N ILE A 191 -5.37 -14.95 -12.86
CA ILE A 191 -6.28 -15.51 -13.86
C ILE A 191 -5.44 -15.82 -15.10
N ARG A 192 -5.35 -17.11 -15.48
CA ARG A 192 -4.66 -17.57 -16.71
C ARG A 192 -3.19 -17.10 -16.83
N GLY A 193 -2.45 -17.14 -15.73
CA GLY A 193 -1.04 -16.72 -15.71
C GLY A 193 -0.80 -15.20 -15.73
N ILE A 194 -1.88 -14.40 -15.81
CA ILE A 194 -1.81 -12.94 -15.74
C ILE A 194 -2.20 -12.54 -14.31
N PRO A 195 -1.32 -11.84 -13.56
CA PRO A 195 -1.70 -11.28 -12.27
C PRO A 195 -2.81 -10.24 -12.52
N TYR A 196 -4.03 -10.54 -12.10
CA TYR A 196 -5.20 -9.73 -12.41
C TYR A 196 -5.74 -9.05 -11.16
N ALA A 197 -6.24 -7.83 -11.40
CA ALA A 197 -6.69 -6.80 -10.49
C ALA A 197 -5.56 -6.10 -9.73
N ASP A 198 -5.35 -4.83 -10.08
CA ASP A 198 -4.78 -3.80 -9.20
C ASP A 198 -5.65 -3.78 -7.93
N PRO A 199 -5.19 -4.39 -6.83
CA PRO A 199 -6.05 -4.57 -5.66
C PRO A 199 -6.44 -3.21 -5.07
N GLU A 200 -5.64 -2.17 -5.27
CA GLU A 200 -6.00 -0.83 -4.84
C GLU A 200 -7.22 -0.28 -5.56
N THR A 201 -7.27 -0.30 -6.90
CA THR A 201 -8.42 0.28 -7.62
C THR A 201 -9.74 -0.45 -7.34
N SER A 202 -9.68 -1.74 -7.02
CA SER A 202 -10.87 -2.52 -6.66
C SER A 202 -11.27 -2.40 -5.18
N LEU A 203 -10.30 -2.36 -4.25
CA LEU A 203 -10.57 -2.30 -2.81
C LEU A 203 -10.74 -0.87 -2.30
N ALA A 204 -10.00 0.11 -2.83
CA ALA A 204 -10.03 1.48 -2.34
C ALA A 204 -11.45 2.10 -2.36
N PRO A 205 -12.29 1.92 -3.40
CA PRO A 205 -13.66 2.42 -3.39
C PRO A 205 -14.49 1.89 -2.20
N LYS A 206 -14.28 0.62 -1.79
CA LYS A 206 -14.96 0.01 -0.63
C LYS A 206 -14.55 0.66 0.70
N TYR A 207 -13.37 1.28 0.76
CA TYR A 207 -12.78 1.78 1.99
C TYR A 207 -12.57 3.30 2.03
N ALA A 208 -12.91 4.02 0.96
CA ALA A 208 -12.81 5.47 0.87
C ALA A 208 -13.73 6.16 1.90
N ASN A 209 -15.03 5.81 1.88
CA ASN A 209 -16.04 6.46 2.74
C ASN A 209 -16.55 5.55 3.87
N THR A 210 -16.26 4.26 3.82
CA THR A 210 -16.69 3.26 4.80
C THR A 210 -15.51 2.50 5.42
N GLY A 211 -15.78 1.70 6.45
CA GLY A 211 -14.78 0.83 7.08
C GLY A 211 -14.20 1.35 8.39
N ALA A 212 -13.22 0.61 8.90
CA ALA A 212 -12.62 0.85 10.20
C ALA A 212 -11.80 2.15 10.28
N THR A 213 -11.49 2.60 11.50
CA THR A 213 -10.61 3.76 11.75
C THR A 213 -9.20 3.51 11.23
N LEU A 214 -8.66 2.31 11.47
CA LEU A 214 -7.38 1.85 10.95
C LEU A 214 -7.57 0.64 10.03
N LEU A 215 -7.03 0.74 8.81
CA LEU A 215 -6.88 -0.40 7.91
C LEU A 215 -5.45 -0.89 7.96
N ILE A 216 -5.27 -2.18 8.22
CA ILE A 216 -3.95 -2.81 8.23
C ILE A 216 -3.82 -3.70 7.00
N LEU A 217 -2.90 -3.33 6.13
CA LEU A 217 -2.60 -4.06 4.90
C LEU A 217 -1.69 -5.23 5.25
N ARG A 218 -2.26 -6.44 5.19
CA ARG A 218 -1.62 -7.72 5.46
C ARG A 218 -1.30 -8.41 4.14
N GLU A 219 -0.30 -9.28 4.13
CA GLU A 219 -0.12 -10.18 2.99
C GLU A 219 0.32 -11.56 3.46
N GLU A 220 -0.04 -12.55 2.66
CA GLU A 220 0.44 -13.91 2.84
C GLU A 220 1.93 -13.98 2.47
N ARG A 221 2.78 -14.28 3.47
CA ARG A 221 4.23 -14.48 3.30
C ARG A 221 4.65 -15.32 2.08
N PRO A 222 3.98 -16.43 1.71
CA PRO A 222 4.39 -17.19 0.52
C PRO A 222 4.06 -16.48 -0.81
N ARG A 223 3.19 -15.45 -0.81
CA ARG A 223 2.72 -14.82 -2.04
C ARG A 223 3.43 -13.52 -2.38
N ASN A 224 3.96 -12.78 -1.40
CA ASN A 224 4.72 -11.53 -1.58
C ASN A 224 4.21 -10.67 -2.76
N LEU A 225 2.94 -10.32 -2.65
CA LEU A 225 2.15 -9.52 -3.58
C LEU A 225 2.86 -8.24 -3.98
N CYS A 226 3.43 -7.49 -3.03
CA CYS A 226 4.11 -6.25 -3.39
C CYS A 226 5.29 -6.47 -4.36
N VAL A 227 5.96 -7.62 -4.29
CA VAL A 227 7.06 -7.98 -5.21
C VAL A 227 6.54 -8.44 -6.57
N LYS A 228 5.46 -9.21 -6.59
CA LYS A 228 4.87 -9.73 -7.83
C LYS A 228 4.43 -8.63 -8.79
N PHE A 229 4.05 -7.46 -8.28
CA PHE A 229 3.66 -6.32 -9.09
C PHE A 229 4.81 -5.57 -9.76
N LYS A 230 6.08 -5.94 -9.52
CA LYS A 230 7.23 -5.31 -10.18
C LYS A 230 7.11 -5.28 -11.71
N ASN A 231 6.53 -6.32 -12.31
CA ASN A 231 6.48 -6.49 -13.77
C ASN A 231 5.20 -5.93 -14.44
N GLY A 232 4.31 -5.28 -13.68
CA GLY A 232 3.03 -4.80 -14.18
C GLY A 232 2.44 -3.71 -13.28
N MET A 233 3.30 -2.83 -12.78
CA MET A 233 2.92 -1.80 -11.82
C MET A 233 2.09 -0.69 -12.51
N PRO A 234 0.93 -0.30 -11.96
CA PRO A 234 0.21 0.88 -12.43
C PRO A 234 1.07 2.14 -12.39
N GLU A 235 0.80 3.09 -13.28
CA GLU A 235 1.59 4.31 -13.45
C GLU A 235 1.72 5.11 -12.15
N GLU A 236 0.62 5.31 -11.42
CA GLU A 236 0.62 6.06 -10.17
C GLU A 236 1.55 5.43 -9.11
N ARG A 237 1.49 4.11 -8.96
CA ARG A 237 2.35 3.38 -8.04
C ARG A 237 3.82 3.44 -8.50
N SER A 238 4.04 3.38 -9.81
CA SER A 238 5.38 3.49 -10.40
C SER A 238 6.03 4.84 -10.12
N ALA A 239 5.25 5.93 -10.23
CA ALA A 239 5.70 7.27 -9.91
C ALA A 239 6.13 7.40 -8.44
N ILE A 240 5.32 6.88 -7.50
CA ILE A 240 5.68 6.85 -6.09
C ILE A 240 6.95 6.02 -5.86
N TYR A 241 7.02 4.81 -6.44
CA TYR A 241 8.20 3.95 -6.32
C TYR A 241 9.48 4.65 -6.82
N ALA A 242 9.41 5.33 -7.96
CA ALA A 242 10.52 6.08 -8.54
C ALA A 242 10.93 7.27 -7.66
N GLY A 243 9.97 7.92 -7.00
CA GLY A 243 10.22 9.02 -6.05
C GLY A 243 10.81 8.57 -4.72
N LEU A 244 10.60 7.31 -4.30
CA LEU A 244 11.22 6.77 -3.09
C LEU A 244 12.74 6.67 -3.27
N SER A 245 13.49 7.27 -2.37
CA SER A 245 14.97 7.18 -2.38
C SER A 245 15.40 5.73 -2.20
N SER A 246 16.53 5.32 -2.80
CA SER A 246 17.19 4.11 -2.32
C SER A 246 17.84 4.36 -0.96
N VAL A 247 18.00 3.31 -0.15
CA VAL A 247 18.72 3.45 1.14
C VAL A 247 20.13 3.99 0.92
N SER A 248 20.80 3.54 -0.15
CA SER A 248 22.13 4.02 -0.54
C SER A 248 22.15 5.51 -0.84
N ASP A 249 21.14 6.03 -1.54
CA ASP A 249 21.06 7.47 -1.84
C ASP A 249 20.87 8.28 -0.56
N ARG A 250 20.06 7.78 0.38
CA ARG A 250 19.86 8.45 1.66
C ARG A 250 21.12 8.48 2.52
N VAL A 251 21.86 7.37 2.56
CA VAL A 251 23.17 7.31 3.23
C VAL A 251 24.15 8.29 2.59
N LYS A 252 24.22 8.35 1.25
CA LYS A 252 25.05 9.33 0.54
C LYS A 252 24.67 10.76 0.91
N THR A 253 23.40 11.11 0.91
CA THR A 253 22.92 12.45 1.29
C THR A 253 23.29 12.80 2.73
N TYR A 254 23.16 11.84 3.65
CA TYR A 254 23.53 12.03 5.05
C TYR A 254 25.03 12.27 5.22
N VAL A 255 25.87 11.43 4.59
CA VAL A 255 27.34 11.59 4.60
C VAL A 255 27.76 12.91 3.98
N GLN A 256 27.16 13.30 2.85
CA GLN A 256 27.42 14.61 2.23
C GLN A 256 27.05 15.79 3.14
N GLY A 257 26.01 15.65 3.96
CA GLY A 257 25.62 16.67 4.95
C GLY A 257 26.59 16.79 6.11
N MET A 258 27.34 15.73 6.46
CA MET A 258 28.36 15.76 7.51
C MET A 258 29.70 16.35 7.05
N LEU A 259 29.95 16.36 5.74
CA LEU A 259 31.20 16.86 5.15
C LEU A 259 31.15 18.37 4.82
N ARG A 260 30.02 19.03 5.08
CA ARG A 260 29.81 20.47 4.91
C ARG A 260 29.77 21.15 6.27
#